data_AF-A0A368FF20-F1
#
_entry.id   AF-A0A368FF20-F1
#
_cell.length_a   1.000
_cell.length_b   1.000
_cell.length_c   1.000
_cell.angle_alpha   90.00
_cell.angle_beta   90.00
_cell.angle_gamma   90.00
#
_symmetry.space_group_name_H-M   'P 1'
#
loop_
_entity.id
_entity.type
_entity.pdbx_description
1 polymer ?
#
loop_
_entity_poly.entity_id
_entity_poly.type
_entity_poly.pdbx_seq_one_letter_code
_entity_poly.pdbx_strand_id
1 'polypeptide(L)'
;MCSTFAGYMRVGRESLARAPAKEVQQTEYVQKITKNRTKLISRDIDMSCEGLRSRILPPKELKPLKPFSVAYARIVYEGYEFIEDELRSGYHPQNFFCYSVDSKANDEFNRRIEALQKCFPNVLITKARFDINRFGLFMNHAYYECFKLLADKPGWGYLILMQVRLALQ
;
A
#
# COMPACT_ATOMS: atom_id res chain seq x y z
N MET A 1 -57.54 5.25 16.02
CA MET A 1 -57.84 5.95 14.74
C MET A 1 -56.52 6.36 14.12
N CYS A 2 -56.08 5.60 13.11
CA CYS A 2 -54.96 5.94 12.26
C CYS A 2 -55.61 6.36 10.93
N SER A 3 -55.56 7.65 10.60
CA SER A 3 -56.15 8.15 9.37
C SER A 3 -55.10 8.19 8.26
N THR A 4 -55.47 7.53 7.17
CA THR A 4 -54.80 7.33 5.90
C THR A 4 -54.64 8.63 5.12
N PHE A 5 -53.44 8.86 4.57
CA PHE A 5 -53.24 9.69 3.37
C PHE A 5 -52.42 8.87 2.36
N ALA A 6 -53.12 8.28 1.40
CA ALA A 6 -52.54 7.63 0.23
C ALA A 6 -52.30 8.71 -0.84
N GLY A 7 -51.08 9.26 -0.87
CA GLY A 7 -50.62 10.12 -1.96
C GLY A 7 -49.78 9.32 -2.95
N TYR A 8 -50.34 9.02 -4.12
CA TYR A 8 -49.63 8.45 -5.26
C TYR A 8 -48.59 9.47 -5.77
N MET A 9 -47.30 9.25 -5.51
CA MET A 9 -46.23 9.97 -6.19
C MET A 9 -45.85 9.19 -7.47
N ARG A 10 -46.37 9.62 -8.62
CA ARG A 10 -45.88 9.13 -9.91
C ARG A 10 -44.50 9.71 -10.15
N VAL A 11 -43.45 8.90 -9.93
CA VAL A 11 -42.13 9.20 -10.47
C VAL A 11 -42.24 9.05 -11.99
N GLY A 12 -42.26 10.18 -12.70
CA GLY A 12 -42.12 10.18 -14.15
C GLY A 12 -40.80 9.52 -14.52
N ARG A 13 -40.85 8.41 -15.28
CA ARG A 13 -39.71 7.95 -16.07
C ARG A 13 -39.49 8.98 -17.17
N GLU A 14 -38.72 10.01 -16.88
CA GLU A 14 -37.91 10.59 -17.94
C GLU A 14 -36.90 9.52 -18.34
N SER A 15 -37.16 8.90 -19.48
CA SER A 15 -36.15 8.14 -20.20
C SER A 15 -35.03 9.11 -20.56
N LEU A 16 -34.05 9.26 -19.68
CA LEU A 16 -32.73 9.73 -20.06
C LEU A 16 -32.24 8.76 -21.13
N ALA A 17 -32.41 9.17 -22.39
CA ALA A 17 -31.87 8.48 -23.53
C ALA A 17 -30.37 8.31 -23.29
N ARG A 18 -29.97 7.06 -23.04
CA ARG A 18 -28.57 6.66 -22.93
C ARG A 18 -27.90 7.08 -24.23
N ALA A 19 -26.96 8.02 -24.16
CA ALA A 19 -26.18 8.45 -25.30
C ALA A 19 -25.55 7.23 -26.00
N PRO A 20 -25.52 7.19 -27.35
CA PRO A 20 -25.09 6.00 -28.07
C PRO A 20 -23.56 5.80 -28.00
N ALA A 21 -23.18 4.56 -27.65
CA ALA A 21 -21.98 3.82 -28.03
C ALA A 21 -20.71 4.62 -28.45
N LYS A 22 -19.96 5.12 -27.46
CA LYS A 22 -18.48 5.26 -27.57
C LYS A 22 -17.72 4.20 -26.74
N GLU A 23 -18.40 3.10 -26.42
CA GLU A 23 -17.93 2.08 -25.48
C GLU A 23 -17.12 0.95 -26.15
N VAL A 24 -17.27 0.75 -27.47
CA VAL A 24 -16.67 -0.39 -28.19
C VAL A 24 -15.18 -0.17 -28.51
N GLN A 25 -14.80 1.02 -28.98
CA GLN A 25 -13.40 1.30 -29.39
C GLN A 25 -12.44 1.42 -28.19
N GLN A 26 -12.95 1.90 -27.06
CA GLN A 26 -12.18 2.01 -25.82
C GLN A 26 -11.90 0.63 -25.21
N THR A 27 -12.79 -0.34 -25.42
CA THR A 27 -12.64 -1.70 -24.90
C THR A 27 -11.51 -2.46 -25.61
N GLU A 28 -11.40 -2.36 -26.95
CA GLU A 28 -10.32 -3.02 -27.70
C GLU A 28 -8.94 -2.41 -27.38
N TYR A 29 -8.86 -1.08 -27.29
CA TYR A 29 -7.63 -0.39 -26.87
C TYR A 29 -7.21 -0.78 -25.45
N VAL A 30 -8.15 -0.81 -24.50
CA VAL A 30 -7.87 -1.23 -23.11
C VAL A 30 -7.44 -2.69 -23.05
N GLN A 31 -8.05 -3.59 -23.83
CA GLN A 31 -7.62 -4.99 -23.94
C GLN A 31 -6.21 -5.12 -24.50
N LYS A 32 -5.86 -4.33 -25.52
CA LYS A 32 -4.51 -4.30 -26.11
C LYS A 32 -3.46 -3.83 -25.10
N ILE A 33 -3.76 -2.78 -24.32
CA ILE A 33 -2.85 -2.29 -23.26
C ILE A 33 -2.74 -3.32 -22.13
N THR A 34 -3.84 -3.95 -21.73
CA THR A 34 -3.84 -4.94 -20.64
C THR A 34 -2.95 -6.13 -20.98
N LYS A 35 -2.96 -6.58 -22.24
CA LYS A 35 -2.05 -7.64 -22.73
C LYS A 35 -0.58 -7.24 -22.68
N ASN A 36 -0.28 -5.96 -22.94
CA ASN A 36 1.09 -5.43 -22.96
C ASN A 36 1.50 -4.76 -21.64
N ARG A 37 0.76 -4.99 -20.56
CA ARG A 37 1.06 -4.37 -19.27
C ARG A 37 2.39 -4.89 -18.75
N THR A 38 3.31 -3.97 -18.45
CA THR A 38 4.56 -4.28 -17.77
C THR A 38 4.25 -4.99 -16.46
N LYS A 39 4.75 -6.21 -16.31
CA LYS A 39 4.69 -6.97 -15.06
C LYS A 39 5.93 -6.65 -14.23
N LEU A 40 5.76 -6.65 -12.92
CA LEU A 40 6.90 -6.67 -12.01
C LEU A 40 7.64 -7.99 -12.21
N ILE A 41 8.91 -7.91 -12.58
CA ILE A 41 9.78 -9.07 -12.73
C ILE A 41 10.52 -9.21 -11.40
N SER A 42 10.29 -10.31 -10.68
CA SER A 42 11.11 -10.65 -9.52
C SER A 42 12.53 -10.90 -10.01
N ARG A 43 13.49 -10.14 -9.50
CA ARG A 43 14.91 -10.31 -9.83
C ARG A 43 15.61 -10.98 -8.65
N ASP A 44 16.62 -11.78 -8.93
CA ASP A 44 17.58 -12.17 -7.91
C ASP A 44 18.42 -10.93 -7.57
N ILE A 45 18.15 -10.37 -6.41
CA ILE A 45 18.72 -9.10 -5.95
C ILE A 45 19.53 -9.36 -4.69
N ASP A 46 20.67 -8.69 -4.57
CA ASP A 46 21.49 -8.79 -3.39
C ASP A 46 20.76 -8.24 -2.16
N MET A 47 20.46 -9.14 -1.22
CA MET A 47 19.79 -8.84 0.05
C MET A 47 20.77 -8.58 1.20
N SER A 48 22.08 -8.49 0.93
CA SER A 48 23.06 -8.01 1.89
C SER A 48 22.76 -6.56 2.29
N CYS A 49 23.19 -6.15 3.49
CA CYS A 49 22.99 -4.76 3.91
C CYS A 49 23.78 -3.76 3.06
N GLU A 50 24.88 -4.17 2.44
CA GLU A 50 25.63 -3.34 1.50
C GLU A 50 24.82 -3.11 0.21
N GLY A 51 24.30 -4.20 -0.37
CA GLY A 51 23.41 -4.15 -1.52
C GLY A 51 22.16 -3.31 -1.28
N LEU A 52 21.50 -3.51 -0.14
CA LEU A 52 20.31 -2.73 0.22
C LEU A 52 20.61 -1.25 0.44
N ARG A 53 21.69 -0.91 1.17
CA ARG A 53 22.06 0.48 1.43
C ARG A 53 22.46 1.21 0.15
N SER A 54 23.19 0.57 -0.75
CA SER A 54 23.58 1.18 -2.02
C SER A 54 22.39 1.50 -2.93
N ARG A 55 21.29 0.74 -2.84
CA ARG A 55 20.07 0.98 -3.60
C ARG A 55 19.12 1.98 -2.95
N ILE A 56 18.95 1.93 -1.63
CA ILE A 56 17.94 2.74 -0.90
C ILE A 56 18.47 4.11 -0.48
N LEU A 57 19.72 4.19 -0.03
CA LEU A 57 20.26 5.43 0.52
C LEU A 57 20.63 6.41 -0.60
N PRO A 58 20.29 7.71 -0.45
CA PRO A 58 20.76 8.71 -1.39
C PRO A 58 22.29 8.85 -1.30
N PRO A 59 22.97 9.20 -2.41
CA PRO A 59 24.43 9.35 -2.44
C PRO A 59 24.92 10.56 -1.64
N LYS A 60 24.02 11.48 -1.29
CA LYS A 60 24.30 12.68 -0.51
C LYS A 60 23.55 12.64 0.81
N GLU A 61 24.16 13.18 1.84
CA GLU A 61 23.50 13.37 3.13
C GLU A 61 22.27 14.27 2.98
N LEU A 62 21.17 13.83 3.59
CA LEU A 62 19.91 14.56 3.60
C LEU A 62 19.94 15.63 4.68
N LYS A 63 19.38 16.80 4.37
CA LYS A 63 19.19 17.86 5.36
C LYS A 63 18.20 17.39 6.43
N PRO A 64 18.43 17.69 7.72
CA PRO A 64 17.50 17.29 8.77
C PRO A 64 16.08 17.82 8.52
N LEU A 65 15.08 16.95 8.71
CA LEU A 65 13.67 17.29 8.74
C LEU A 65 13.39 18.12 10.00
N LYS A 66 12.76 19.27 9.80
CA LYS A 66 12.27 20.17 10.84
C LYS A 66 10.88 20.68 10.44
N PRO A 67 9.91 20.77 11.36
CA PRO A 67 10.01 20.53 12.81
C PRO A 67 9.75 19.08 13.25
N PHE A 68 9.24 18.20 12.38
CA PHE A 68 8.88 16.82 12.72
C PHE A 68 9.28 15.85 11.59
N SER A 69 9.36 14.56 11.92
CA SER A 69 9.42 13.49 10.93
C SER A 69 8.05 12.84 10.68
N VAL A 70 8.00 11.94 9.71
CA VAL A 70 6.77 11.21 9.35
C VAL A 70 6.98 9.71 9.60
N ALA A 71 5.95 9.08 10.17
CA ALA A 71 5.84 7.65 10.24
C ALA A 71 4.92 7.14 9.12
N TYR A 72 5.28 6.00 8.54
CA TYR A 72 4.51 5.31 7.51
C TYR A 72 4.10 3.95 8.06
N ALA A 73 2.83 3.59 7.95
CA ALA A 73 2.37 2.24 8.24
C ALA A 73 1.76 1.65 6.96
N ARG A 74 2.26 0.50 6.53
CA ARG A 74 1.89 -0.10 5.25
C ARG A 74 1.60 -1.58 5.39
N ILE A 75 0.52 -2.01 4.73
CA ILE A 75 0.20 -3.43 4.58
C ILE A 75 0.81 -3.95 3.28
N VAL A 76 1.54 -5.07 3.35
CA VAL A 76 2.29 -5.64 2.21
C VAL A 76 2.10 -7.16 2.12
N TYR A 77 2.11 -7.72 0.90
CA TYR A 77 2.00 -9.18 0.72
C TYR A 77 2.91 -9.75 -0.38
N GLU A 78 3.18 -8.98 -1.44
CA GLU A 78 4.03 -9.36 -2.57
C GLU A 78 4.75 -8.14 -3.15
N GLY A 79 5.58 -8.37 -4.19
CA GLY A 79 6.19 -7.29 -4.96
C GLY A 79 7.23 -6.51 -4.16
N TYR A 80 8.21 -7.22 -3.59
CA TYR A 80 9.25 -6.63 -2.75
C TYR A 80 10.00 -5.49 -3.46
N GLU A 81 10.28 -5.62 -4.76
CA GLU A 81 10.98 -4.60 -5.56
C GLU A 81 10.23 -3.26 -5.55
N PHE A 82 8.90 -3.31 -5.62
CA PHE A 82 8.07 -2.10 -5.55
C PHE A 82 8.08 -1.48 -4.15
N ILE A 83 8.15 -2.33 -3.11
CA ILE A 83 8.26 -1.86 -1.72
C ILE A 83 9.62 -1.20 -1.49
N GLU A 84 10.70 -1.78 -2.01
CA GLU A 84 12.04 -1.22 -1.95
C GLU A 84 12.11 0.13 -2.68
N ASP A 85 11.54 0.22 -3.88
CA ASP A 85 11.49 1.46 -4.65
C ASP A 85 10.65 2.56 -3.98
N GLU A 86 9.51 2.19 -3.37
CA GLU A 86 8.71 3.15 -2.61
C GLU A 86 9.48 3.64 -1.38
N LEU A 87 10.12 2.73 -0.64
CA LEU A 87 10.95 3.09 0.50
C LEU A 87 12.04 4.06 0.05
N ARG A 88 12.79 3.73 -1.00
CA ARG A 88 13.83 4.56 -1.58
C ARG A 88 13.32 5.96 -1.95
N SER A 89 12.12 6.07 -2.52
CA SER A 89 11.54 7.37 -2.90
C SER A 89 11.19 8.26 -1.71
N GLY A 90 10.89 7.68 -0.55
CA GLY A 90 10.48 8.40 0.66
C GLY A 90 11.51 8.37 1.80
N TYR A 91 12.66 7.72 1.60
CA TYR A 91 13.58 7.41 2.69
C TYR A 91 14.19 8.68 3.28
N HIS A 92 14.02 8.84 4.59
CA HIS A 92 14.76 9.78 5.39
C HIS A 92 15.14 9.09 6.71
N PRO A 93 16.38 9.20 7.22
CA PRO A 93 16.79 8.54 8.47
C PRO A 93 15.94 8.89 9.69
N GLN A 94 15.32 10.08 9.69
CA GLN A 94 14.40 10.53 10.76
C GLN A 94 12.95 10.02 10.60
N ASN A 95 12.56 9.54 9.41
CA ASN A 95 11.24 8.94 9.19
C ASN A 95 11.22 7.50 9.68
N PHE A 96 10.04 6.99 10.04
CA PHE A 96 9.83 5.59 10.40
C PHE A 96 8.97 4.88 9.37
N PHE A 97 9.29 3.62 9.07
CA PHE A 97 8.58 2.80 8.09
C PHE A 97 8.16 1.49 8.73
N CYS A 98 6.89 1.34 9.04
CA CYS A 98 6.34 0.10 9.57
C CYS A 98 5.61 -0.69 8.47
N TYR A 99 5.96 -1.96 8.34
CA TYR A 99 5.33 -2.91 7.44
C TYR A 99 4.58 -3.98 8.24
N SER A 100 3.28 -4.06 8.03
CA SER A 100 2.50 -5.22 8.42
C SER A 100 2.37 -6.15 7.23
N VAL A 101 2.91 -7.36 7.36
CA VAL A 101 2.92 -8.32 6.27
C VAL A 101 1.66 -9.19 6.38
N ASP A 102 0.96 -9.36 5.26
CA ASP A 102 -0.19 -10.26 5.17
C ASP A 102 0.28 -11.72 5.38
N SER A 103 -0.53 -12.54 6.06
CA SER A 103 -0.21 -13.96 6.30
C SER A 103 -0.10 -14.79 5.02
N LYS A 104 -0.61 -14.29 3.89
CA LYS A 104 -0.51 -14.95 2.57
C LYS A 104 0.83 -14.70 1.86
N ALA A 105 1.69 -13.84 2.39
CA ALA A 105 3.00 -13.59 1.80
C ALA A 105 3.84 -14.86 1.78
N ASN A 106 4.50 -15.13 0.65
CA ASN A 106 5.34 -16.32 0.49
C ASN A 106 6.68 -16.21 1.26
N ASP A 107 7.38 -17.33 1.41
CA ASP A 107 8.62 -17.40 2.20
C ASP A 107 9.76 -16.55 1.63
N GLU A 108 9.81 -16.38 0.30
CA GLU A 108 10.79 -15.51 -0.34
C GLU A 108 10.56 -14.04 0.04
N PHE A 109 9.32 -13.58 -0.05
CA PHE A 109 8.92 -12.23 0.35
C PHE A 109 9.24 -11.99 1.83
N ASN A 110 8.90 -12.95 2.71
CA ASN A 110 9.19 -12.86 4.13
C ASN A 110 10.69 -12.72 4.41
N ARG A 111 11.53 -13.54 3.76
CA ARG A 111 13.00 -13.42 3.89
C ARG A 111 13.51 -12.06 3.43
N ARG A 112 12.99 -11.55 2.31
CA ARG A 112 13.44 -10.26 1.76
C ARG A 112 13.05 -9.08 2.64
N ILE A 113 11.80 -9.02 3.10
CA ILE A 113 11.35 -7.93 3.97
C ILE A 113 12.05 -7.98 5.33
N GLU A 114 12.30 -9.17 5.89
CA GLU A 114 13.08 -9.30 7.13
C GLU A 114 14.53 -8.85 6.99
N ALA A 115 15.18 -9.11 5.84
CA ALA A 115 16.52 -8.59 5.55
C ALA A 115 16.52 -7.05 5.55
N LEU A 116 15.47 -6.42 5.00
CA LEU A 116 15.31 -4.97 5.02
C LEU A 116 15.28 -4.41 6.46
N GLN A 117 14.46 -4.99 7.35
CA GLN A 117 14.43 -4.57 8.76
C GLN A 117 15.80 -4.72 9.45
N LYS A 118 16.55 -5.80 9.16
CA LYS A 118 17.88 -6.01 9.76
C LYS A 118 18.87 -4.91 9.37
N CYS A 119 18.73 -4.34 8.18
CA CYS A 119 19.68 -3.37 7.64
C CYS A 119 19.33 -1.90 7.94
N PHE A 120 18.05 -1.59 8.20
CA PHE A 120 17.57 -0.23 8.45
C PHE A 120 16.89 -0.11 9.82
N PRO A 121 17.47 0.65 10.77
CA PRO A 121 16.96 0.73 12.14
C PRO A 121 15.61 1.45 12.27
N ASN A 122 15.22 2.22 11.24
CA ASN A 122 13.95 2.93 11.13
C ASN A 122 12.89 2.17 10.32
N VAL A 123 13.20 0.94 9.89
CA VAL A 123 12.24 0.01 9.30
C VAL A 123 11.79 -0.99 10.37
N LEU A 124 10.48 -1.18 10.50
CA LEU A 124 9.84 -1.99 11.53
C LEU A 124 8.88 -2.98 10.86
N ILE A 125 8.84 -4.22 11.33
CA ILE A 125 7.95 -5.27 10.81
C ILE A 125 7.11 -5.84 11.95
N THR A 126 5.80 -5.95 11.72
CA THR A 126 4.90 -6.53 12.72
C THR A 126 5.14 -8.04 12.84
N LYS A 127 5.14 -8.53 14.09
CA LYS A 127 5.19 -9.97 14.38
C LYS A 127 3.87 -10.65 14.04
N ALA A 128 2.75 -10.01 14.40
CA ALA A 128 1.42 -10.49 14.05
C ALA A 128 1.16 -10.31 12.54
N ARG A 129 0.54 -11.31 11.94
CA ARG A 129 0.22 -11.43 10.51
C ARG A 129 -1.25 -11.80 10.39
N PHE A 130 -1.95 -11.19 9.43
CA PHE A 130 -3.39 -11.39 9.23
C PHE A 130 -3.69 -11.70 7.77
N ASP A 131 -4.74 -12.49 7.51
CA ASP A 131 -5.23 -12.72 6.14
C ASP A 131 -6.12 -11.55 5.72
N ILE A 132 -5.53 -10.60 5.00
CA ILE A 132 -6.19 -9.36 4.65
C ILE A 132 -6.86 -9.53 3.29
N ASN A 133 -8.19 -9.56 3.29
CA ASN A 133 -8.93 -9.80 2.06
C ASN A 133 -9.25 -8.51 1.29
N ARG A 134 -9.77 -8.65 0.06
CA ARG A 134 -10.15 -7.52 -0.81
C ARG A 134 -11.22 -6.59 -0.22
N PHE A 135 -11.97 -7.06 0.77
CA PHE A 135 -12.99 -6.29 1.48
C PHE A 135 -12.43 -5.54 2.69
N GLY A 136 -11.14 -5.71 2.98
CA GLY A 136 -10.47 -5.00 4.05
C GLY A 136 -10.56 -5.67 5.42
N LEU A 137 -10.95 -6.94 5.48
CA LEU A 137 -10.94 -7.68 6.73
C LEU A 137 -9.53 -7.67 7.32
N PHE A 138 -9.43 -7.45 8.64
CA PHE A 138 -8.18 -7.33 9.40
C PHE A 138 -7.23 -6.17 9.03
N MET A 139 -7.56 -5.27 8.08
CA MET A 139 -6.69 -4.12 7.76
C MET A 139 -6.42 -3.23 8.99
N ASN A 140 -7.46 -2.92 9.76
CA ASN A 140 -7.30 -2.10 10.97
C ASN A 140 -6.47 -2.80 12.04
N HIS A 141 -6.55 -4.15 12.12
CA HIS A 141 -5.73 -4.92 13.06
C HIS A 141 -4.26 -4.87 12.64
N ALA A 142 -3.97 -5.05 11.35
CA ALA A 142 -2.63 -4.92 10.79
C ALA A 142 -2.02 -3.54 11.05
N TYR A 143 -2.77 -2.46 10.80
CA TYR A 143 -2.31 -1.10 11.12
C TYR A 143 -2.11 -0.89 12.62
N TYR A 144 -3.01 -1.40 13.46
CA TYR A 144 -2.90 -1.28 14.91
C TYR A 144 -1.61 -1.90 15.46
N GLU A 145 -1.17 -3.05 14.92
CA GLU A 145 0.13 -3.64 15.29
C GLU A 145 1.30 -2.73 14.91
N CYS A 146 1.23 -2.02 13.78
CA CYS A 146 2.20 -1.00 13.44
C CYS A 146 2.18 0.18 14.42
N PHE A 147 0.98 0.60 14.86
CA PHE A 147 0.85 1.73 15.78
C PHE A 147 1.53 1.44 17.12
N LYS A 148 1.42 0.20 17.62
CA LYS A 148 2.13 -0.22 18.83
C LYS A 148 3.65 -0.06 18.69
N LEU A 149 4.22 -0.48 17.56
CA LEU A 149 5.67 -0.34 17.32
C LEU A 149 6.12 1.11 17.15
N LEU A 150 5.25 1.97 16.62
CA LEU A 150 5.52 3.38 16.36
C LEU A 150 5.28 4.27 17.59
N ALA A 151 4.39 3.88 18.49
CA ALA A 151 4.08 4.62 19.73
C ALA A 151 5.33 4.80 20.61
N ASP A 152 6.23 3.81 20.61
CA ASP A 152 7.50 3.86 21.35
C ASP A 152 8.59 4.67 20.63
N LYS A 153 8.32 5.21 19.44
CA LYS A 153 9.30 5.98 18.65
C LYS A 153 9.08 7.48 18.83
N PRO A 154 10.12 8.24 19.24
CA PRO A 154 10.00 9.68 19.41
C PRO A 154 10.14 10.44 18.08
N GLY A 155 9.61 11.66 18.04
CA GLY A 155 9.98 12.68 17.05
C GLY A 155 9.19 12.71 15.73
N TRP A 156 8.34 11.72 15.47
CA TRP A 156 7.39 11.79 14.35
C TRP A 156 6.14 12.56 14.77
N GLY A 157 5.60 13.38 13.86
CA GLY A 157 4.40 14.20 14.11
C GLY A 157 3.15 13.71 13.39
N TYR A 158 3.33 12.97 12.30
CA TYR A 158 2.24 12.46 11.47
C TYR A 158 2.46 10.99 11.13
N LEU A 159 1.35 10.27 11.01
CA LEU A 159 1.30 8.89 10.57
C LEU A 159 0.50 8.78 9.27
N ILE A 160 1.12 8.24 8.22
CA ILE A 160 0.48 8.00 6.94
C ILE A 160 0.19 6.51 6.79
N LEU A 161 -1.09 6.17 6.63
CA LEU A 161 -1.52 4.81 6.33
C LEU A 161 -1.49 4.59 4.83
N MET A 162 -0.78 3.56 4.38
CA MET A 162 -0.63 3.24 2.97
C MET A 162 -1.08 1.81 2.70
N GLN A 163 -1.90 1.63 1.68
CA GLN A 163 -2.25 0.32 1.16
C GLN A 163 -1.77 0.20 -0.28
N VAL A 164 -1.14 -0.92 -0.59
CA VAL A 164 -0.89 -1.30 -1.97
C VAL A 164 -2.13 -2.00 -2.50
N ARG A 165 -2.88 -1.32 -3.35
CA ARG A 165 -3.86 -2.00 -4.21
C ARG A 165 -3.11 -2.52 -5.44
N LEU A 166 -2.35 -3.59 -5.27
CA LEU A 166 -2.01 -4.43 -6.42
C LEU A 166 -3.33 -5.06 -6.81
N ALA A 167 -3.84 -4.62 -7.96
CA ALA A 167 -5.02 -5.22 -8.55
C ALA A 167 -4.73 -6.72 -8.69
N LEU A 168 -5.32 -7.51 -7.79
CA LEU A 168 -5.46 -8.94 -7.99
C LEU A 168 -6.06 -9.10 -9.38
N GLN A 169 -5.31 -9.76 -10.26
CA GLN A 169 -5.80 -10.21 -11.56
C GLN A 169 -7.05 -11.05 -11.40
#